data_AF-A0AA86IYG3-F1
#
_entry.id   AF-A0AA86IYG3-F1
#
_cell.length_a   1.000
_cell.length_b   1.000
_cell.length_c   1.000
_cell.angle_alpha   90.00
_cell.angle_beta   90.00
_cell.angle_gamma   90.00
#
_symmetry.space_group_name_H-M   'P 1'
#
loop_
_entity.id
_entity.type
_entity.pdbx_description
1 polymer ?
#
loop_
_entity_poly.entity_id
_entity_poly.type
_entity_poly.pdbx_seq_one_letter_code
_entity_poly.pdbx_strand_id
1 'polypeptide(L)'
;MNSNDATESIGNIDPETVAQWLEKSGDYKVLRRIQMRERFGGPVSSPVKVLVVDTETTGLDFETCEVIEVGALLVEVDPDTGEVGVVLGSFGGLEEPKEPISPENSAIHGITNDMVKGHTFDEQALKALCDEAVLFVAHNAAFDKPFMLRRFPWLEKTTWACTFRELPWAQEGYTGRKLEYLLSDCGFFHGAHRAVEDCNALLHVLAQPLKTSQRMPFQVLFDSANESIYQIAALKAPFEKKDFLKSRGFRWNAGDRVWEYEAVGFSEGKEVIEWLREQVYCTKDKIMLGFRIQAGVDRYSGAELKQQFKEV
;
A
#
# COMPACT_ATOMS: atom_id res chain seq x y z
N MET A 1 -22.30 14.78 -29.94
CA MET A 1 -22.86 13.71 -30.78
C MET A 1 -22.70 12.42 -29.99
N ASN A 2 -23.80 11.92 -29.43
CA ASN A 2 -23.85 10.59 -28.82
C ASN A 2 -23.76 9.54 -29.93
N SER A 3 -22.86 8.57 -29.76
CA SER A 3 -23.08 7.14 -30.05
C SER A 3 -21.72 6.47 -30.28
N ASN A 4 -21.26 5.67 -29.32
CA ASN A 4 -20.47 4.48 -29.60
C ASN A 4 -20.58 3.51 -28.41
N ASP A 5 -21.83 3.22 -28.02
CA ASP A 5 -22.16 1.96 -27.36
C ASP A 5 -22.51 0.97 -28.47
N ALA A 6 -21.47 0.41 -29.08
CA ALA A 6 -21.61 -0.72 -29.99
C ALA A 6 -21.57 -2.02 -29.16
N THR A 7 -22.57 -2.22 -28.32
CA THR A 7 -22.94 -3.58 -27.92
C THR A 7 -23.63 -4.24 -29.11
N GLU A 8 -22.85 -4.64 -30.12
CA GLU A 8 -23.33 -5.61 -31.10
C GLU A 8 -23.49 -6.94 -30.37
N SER A 9 -24.68 -7.16 -29.79
CA SER A 9 -25.01 -8.44 -29.18
C SER A 9 -24.99 -9.51 -30.27
N ILE A 10 -24.29 -10.62 -30.03
CA ILE A 10 -24.50 -11.85 -30.81
C ILE A 10 -25.91 -12.33 -30.48
N GLY A 11 -26.90 -11.87 -31.27
CA GLY A 11 -28.31 -12.24 -31.17
C GLY A 11 -28.95 -12.07 -29.79
N ASN A 12 -29.19 -10.84 -29.31
CA ASN A 12 -29.88 -10.56 -28.03
C ASN A 12 -29.29 -11.26 -26.78
N ILE A 13 -28.12 -11.89 -26.87
CA ILE A 13 -27.48 -12.52 -25.72
C ILE A 13 -26.75 -11.43 -24.93
N ASP A 14 -27.11 -11.31 -23.66
CA ASP A 14 -26.43 -10.47 -22.70
C ASP A 14 -24.94 -10.87 -22.57
N PRO A 15 -23.98 -9.95 -22.75
CA PRO A 15 -22.55 -10.24 -22.67
C PRO A 15 -22.12 -10.92 -21.37
N GLU A 16 -22.73 -10.60 -20.24
CA GLU A 16 -22.40 -11.22 -18.95
C GLU A 16 -22.82 -12.70 -18.92
N THR A 17 -23.90 -13.07 -19.62
CA THR A 17 -24.28 -14.48 -19.80
C THR A 17 -23.20 -15.26 -20.57
N VAL A 18 -22.59 -14.64 -21.59
CA VAL A 18 -21.48 -15.27 -22.34
C VAL A 18 -20.23 -15.37 -21.47
N ALA A 19 -19.90 -14.32 -20.71
CA ALA A 19 -18.77 -14.31 -19.78
C ALA A 19 -18.87 -15.46 -18.77
N GLN A 20 -20.03 -15.62 -18.13
CA GLN A 20 -20.27 -16.71 -17.18
C GLN A 20 -20.19 -18.09 -17.82
N TRP A 21 -20.63 -18.23 -19.07
CA TRP A 21 -20.51 -19.49 -19.81
C TRP A 21 -19.04 -19.86 -20.06
N LEU A 22 -18.21 -18.90 -20.48
CA LEU A 22 -16.77 -19.09 -20.67
C LEU A 22 -16.06 -19.43 -19.35
N GLU A 23 -16.39 -18.73 -18.26
CA GLU A 23 -15.83 -19.03 -16.93
C GLU A 23 -16.17 -20.45 -16.46
N LYS A 24 -17.41 -20.89 -16.66
CA LYS A 24 -17.86 -22.23 -16.30
C LYS A 24 -17.18 -23.34 -17.10
N SER A 25 -16.63 -23.04 -18.30
CA SER A 25 -15.91 -24.03 -19.08
C SER A 25 -14.55 -24.39 -18.45
N GLY A 26 -13.96 -23.48 -17.68
CA GLY A 26 -12.64 -23.63 -17.05
C GLY A 26 -11.45 -23.37 -17.98
N ASP A 27 -11.68 -23.16 -19.29
CA ASP A 27 -10.61 -22.92 -20.28
C ASP A 27 -10.28 -21.42 -20.45
N TYR A 28 -11.12 -20.55 -19.91
CA TYR A 28 -11.03 -19.10 -20.07
C TYR A 28 -10.89 -18.40 -18.71
N LYS A 29 -9.94 -17.46 -18.62
CA LYS A 29 -9.91 -16.45 -17.56
C LYS A 29 -10.60 -15.20 -18.08
N VAL A 30 -11.85 -14.99 -17.69
CA VAL A 30 -12.61 -13.80 -18.07
C VAL A 30 -12.44 -12.74 -16.98
N LEU A 31 -12.06 -11.53 -17.38
CA LEU A 31 -11.87 -10.40 -16.47
C LEU A 31 -12.95 -9.35 -16.73
N ARG A 32 -13.46 -8.74 -15.66
CA ARG A 32 -14.44 -7.65 -15.73
C ARG A 32 -13.77 -6.30 -15.56
N ARG A 33 -14.14 -5.32 -16.38
CA ARG A 33 -13.64 -3.95 -16.23
C ARG A 33 -14.19 -3.38 -14.93
N ILE A 34 -13.32 -2.87 -14.05
CA ILE A 34 -13.79 -2.20 -12.84
C ILE A 34 -14.63 -0.97 -13.21
N GLN A 35 -15.61 -0.66 -12.39
CA GLN A 35 -16.41 0.57 -12.47
C GLN A 35 -16.25 1.31 -11.15
N MET A 36 -16.40 2.63 -11.16
CA MET A 36 -16.49 3.38 -9.90
C MET A 36 -17.74 2.90 -9.15
N ARG A 37 -17.60 2.57 -7.86
CA ARG A 37 -18.71 2.13 -7.02
C ARG A 37 -18.90 3.10 -5.88
N GLU A 38 -20.14 3.48 -5.62
CA GLU A 38 -20.51 4.22 -4.40
C GLU A 38 -20.55 3.31 -3.17
N ARG A 39 -20.63 1.99 -3.38
CA ARG A 39 -20.78 1.00 -2.31
C ARG A 39 -20.23 -0.36 -2.72
N PHE A 40 -19.54 -1.03 -1.79
CA PHE A 40 -18.98 -2.36 -2.01
C PHE A 40 -19.74 -3.47 -1.27
N GLY A 41 -20.36 -3.18 -0.12
CA GLY A 41 -21.10 -4.13 0.70
C GLY A 41 -22.40 -3.60 1.29
N GLY A 42 -22.90 -4.25 2.34
CA GLY A 42 -24.05 -3.79 3.11
C GLY A 42 -23.73 -2.61 4.02
N PRO A 43 -24.71 -2.10 4.81
CA PRO A 43 -24.43 -1.15 5.87
C PRO A 43 -23.44 -1.75 6.89
N VAL A 44 -22.38 -1.03 7.18
CA VAL A 44 -21.42 -1.34 8.23
C VAL A 44 -21.89 -0.71 9.54
N SER A 45 -21.81 -1.44 10.66
CA SER A 45 -22.55 -1.08 11.89
C SER A 45 -21.90 0.07 12.67
N SER A 46 -20.56 0.13 12.70
CA SER A 46 -19.79 1.17 13.38
C SER A 46 -18.52 1.47 12.59
N PRO A 47 -18.64 2.06 11.39
CA PRO A 47 -17.52 2.21 10.49
C PRO A 47 -16.50 3.22 11.02
N VAL A 48 -15.23 2.92 10.76
CA VAL A 48 -14.16 3.92 10.72
C VAL A 48 -13.96 4.37 9.28
N LYS A 49 -13.35 5.54 9.09
CA LYS A 49 -13.08 6.10 7.76
C LYS A 49 -11.63 5.88 7.39
N VAL A 50 -11.41 5.31 6.20
CA VAL A 50 -10.09 5.03 5.65
C VAL A 50 -9.93 5.80 4.35
N LEU A 51 -8.75 6.39 4.14
CA LEU A 51 -8.41 7.07 2.89
C LEU A 51 -7.50 6.19 2.05
N VAL A 52 -7.97 5.72 0.91
CA VAL A 52 -7.11 5.09 -0.09
C VAL A 52 -6.44 6.19 -0.90
N VAL A 53 -5.12 6.15 -1.05
CA VAL A 53 -4.31 7.19 -1.69
C VAL A 53 -3.39 6.59 -2.74
N ASP A 54 -3.23 7.32 -3.84
CA ASP A 54 -2.28 7.04 -4.91
C ASP A 54 -1.72 8.37 -5.44
N THR A 55 -0.46 8.36 -5.89
CA THR A 55 0.23 9.54 -6.39
C THR A 55 0.99 9.27 -7.68
N GLU A 56 0.93 10.22 -8.61
CA GLU A 56 1.82 10.26 -9.77
C GLU A 56 2.82 11.39 -9.60
N THR A 57 4.06 11.16 -10.03
CA THR A 57 5.19 12.04 -9.71
C THR A 57 6.10 12.24 -10.91
N THR A 58 6.94 13.28 -10.87
CA THR A 58 7.94 13.53 -11.91
C THR A 58 9.13 12.58 -11.89
N GLY A 59 9.16 11.56 -11.00
CA GLY A 59 10.24 10.58 -10.88
C GLY A 59 10.24 9.87 -9.53
N LEU A 60 11.20 8.97 -9.30
CA LEU A 60 11.15 8.06 -8.15
C LEU A 60 11.71 8.60 -6.83
N ASP A 61 12.46 9.69 -6.86
CA ASP A 61 13.16 10.24 -5.71
C ASP A 61 12.36 11.39 -5.10
N PHE A 62 11.76 11.18 -3.93
CA PHE A 62 10.93 12.18 -3.25
C PHE A 62 11.72 13.42 -2.81
N GLU A 63 13.04 13.36 -2.68
CA GLU A 63 13.84 14.52 -2.31
C GLU A 63 13.95 15.52 -3.47
N THR A 64 13.94 15.03 -4.70
CA THR A 64 14.20 15.82 -5.92
C THR A 64 12.98 15.95 -6.84
N CYS A 65 12.10 14.95 -6.86
CA CYS A 65 10.93 14.90 -7.74
C CYS A 65 9.68 15.48 -7.06
N GLU A 66 8.70 15.89 -7.85
CA GLU A 66 7.46 16.54 -7.39
C GLU A 66 6.24 15.66 -7.68
N VAL A 67 5.23 15.76 -6.81
CA VAL A 67 3.93 15.12 -7.04
C VAL A 67 3.14 15.96 -8.05
N ILE A 68 2.54 15.31 -9.04
CA ILE A 68 1.82 15.94 -10.15
C ILE A 68 0.37 15.48 -10.26
N GLU A 69 0.02 14.34 -9.66
CA GLU A 69 -1.36 13.91 -9.46
C GLU A 69 -1.52 13.34 -8.05
N VAL A 70 -2.66 13.65 -7.43
CA VAL A 70 -3.10 13.00 -6.19
C VAL A 70 -4.50 12.43 -6.44
N GLY A 71 -4.64 11.14 -6.17
CA GLY A 71 -5.91 10.45 -6.08
C GLY A 71 -6.18 10.06 -4.64
N ALA A 72 -7.40 10.30 -4.17
CA ALA A 72 -7.83 9.83 -2.86
C ALA A 72 -9.30 9.39 -2.87
N LEU A 73 -9.60 8.30 -2.17
CA LEU A 73 -10.96 7.80 -1.93
C LEU A 73 -11.20 7.61 -0.44
N LEU A 74 -12.17 8.33 0.11
CA LEU A 74 -12.59 8.17 1.50
C LEU A 74 -13.69 7.13 1.57
N VAL A 75 -13.50 6.09 2.38
CA VAL A 75 -14.40 4.94 2.45
C VAL A 75 -14.68 4.53 3.90
N GLU A 76 -15.89 4.07 4.15
CA GLU A 76 -16.26 3.43 5.41
C GLU A 76 -15.78 1.97 5.45
N VAL A 77 -15.17 1.58 6.57
CA VAL A 77 -14.74 0.20 6.81
C VAL A 77 -15.14 -0.21 8.22
N ASP A 78 -15.69 -1.41 8.38
CA ASP A 78 -15.91 -1.99 9.70
C ASP A 78 -14.57 -2.42 10.31
N PRO A 79 -14.15 -1.89 11.47
CA PRO A 79 -12.83 -2.17 12.04
C PRO A 79 -12.67 -3.62 12.51
N ASP A 80 -13.77 -4.32 12.84
CA ASP A 80 -13.72 -5.69 13.36
C ASP A 80 -13.76 -6.70 12.22
N THR A 81 -14.63 -6.49 11.23
CA THR A 81 -14.81 -7.43 10.11
C THR A 81 -13.93 -7.10 8.90
N GLY A 82 -13.49 -5.85 8.76
CA GLY A 82 -12.79 -5.33 7.58
C GLY A 82 -13.68 -5.18 6.35
N GLU A 83 -15.01 -5.28 6.49
CA GLU A 83 -15.95 -5.09 5.40
C GLU A 83 -15.97 -3.63 4.92
N VAL A 84 -15.98 -3.47 3.59
CA VAL A 84 -16.00 -2.17 2.94
C VAL A 84 -17.44 -1.72 2.73
N GLY A 85 -17.77 -0.55 3.27
CA GLY A 85 -19.08 0.08 3.19
C GLY A 85 -19.23 1.02 2.00
N VAL A 86 -19.56 2.27 2.32
CA VAL A 86 -19.85 3.35 1.36
C VAL A 86 -18.59 4.16 1.06
N VAL A 87 -18.44 4.56 -0.21
CA VAL A 87 -17.46 5.57 -0.62
C VAL A 87 -18.08 6.94 -0.34
N LEU A 88 -17.48 7.67 0.61
CA LEU A 88 -17.98 8.96 1.11
C LEU A 88 -17.58 10.13 0.22
N GLY A 89 -16.46 10.01 -0.49
CA GLY A 89 -15.97 11.06 -1.37
C GLY A 89 -14.68 10.67 -2.07
N SER A 90 -14.33 11.45 -3.09
CA SER A 90 -13.08 11.33 -3.82
C SER A 90 -12.42 12.68 -3.99
N PHE A 91 -11.09 12.67 -4.09
CA PHE A 91 -10.30 13.80 -4.54
C PHE A 91 -9.43 13.34 -5.70
N GLY A 92 -9.47 14.10 -6.80
CA GLY A 92 -8.57 13.93 -7.94
C GLY A 92 -8.09 15.29 -8.38
N GLY A 93 -6.79 15.53 -8.31
CA GLY A 93 -6.19 16.81 -8.67
C GLY A 93 -4.90 16.62 -9.45
N LEU A 94 -4.60 17.60 -10.31
CA LEU A 94 -3.31 17.73 -10.98
C LEU A 94 -2.60 18.98 -10.44
N GLU A 95 -1.28 19.00 -10.52
CA GLU A 95 -0.46 20.18 -10.22
C GLU A 95 0.70 20.32 -11.19
N GLU A 96 0.94 21.56 -11.63
CA GLU A 96 2.09 21.90 -12.47
C GLU A 96 3.40 21.78 -11.66
N PRO A 97 4.32 20.88 -12.02
CA PRO A 97 5.63 20.82 -11.39
C PRO A 97 6.50 22.01 -11.80
N LYS A 98 7.56 22.30 -11.04
CA LYS A 98 8.50 23.39 -11.37
C LYS A 98 9.36 23.06 -12.58
N GLU A 99 9.75 21.79 -12.68
CA GLU A 99 10.51 21.26 -13.80
C GLU A 99 9.60 20.42 -14.70
N PRO A 100 9.75 20.50 -16.03
CA PRO A 100 8.93 19.71 -16.95
C PRO A 100 9.03 18.20 -16.69
N ILE A 101 7.89 17.52 -16.80
CA ILE A 101 7.81 16.05 -16.77
C ILE A 101 8.60 15.52 -17.98
N SER A 102 9.52 14.58 -17.74
CA SER A 102 10.29 13.96 -18.82
C SER A 102 9.41 13.03 -19.68
N PRO A 103 9.74 12.83 -20.96
CA PRO A 103 8.99 11.91 -21.83
C PRO A 103 8.92 10.48 -21.28
N GLU A 104 9.96 10.01 -20.59
CA GLU A 104 10.01 8.69 -19.98
C GLU A 104 9.01 8.55 -18.85
N ASN A 105 8.89 9.56 -17.98
CA ASN A 105 7.91 9.53 -16.88
C ASN A 105 6.49 9.72 -17.40
N SER A 106 6.28 10.65 -18.34
CA SER A 106 5.00 10.78 -19.05
C SER A 106 4.56 9.49 -19.74
N ALA A 107 5.50 8.65 -20.21
CA ALA A 107 5.17 7.34 -20.80
C ALA A 107 4.74 6.29 -19.77
N ILE A 108 5.09 6.46 -18.49
CA ILE A 108 4.70 5.56 -17.40
C ILE A 108 3.29 5.85 -16.93
N HIS A 109 2.96 7.12 -16.67
CA HIS A 109 1.69 7.52 -16.04
C HIS A 109 0.77 8.29 -17.01
N GLY A 110 1.15 8.49 -18.27
CA GLY A 110 0.30 9.13 -19.29
C GLY A 110 0.02 10.63 -19.09
N ILE A 111 0.55 11.26 -18.03
CA ILE A 111 0.35 12.69 -17.75
C ILE A 111 1.39 13.50 -18.51
N THR A 112 0.92 14.46 -19.29
CA THR A 112 1.75 15.35 -20.11
C THR A 112 1.90 16.72 -19.47
N ASN A 113 2.95 17.47 -19.85
CA ASN A 113 3.15 18.85 -19.39
C ASN A 113 1.94 19.75 -19.71
N ASP A 114 1.23 19.50 -20.81
CA ASP A 114 0.02 20.28 -21.16
C ASP A 114 -1.16 19.97 -20.24
N MET A 115 -1.26 18.75 -19.68
CA MET A 115 -2.33 18.37 -18.75
C MET A 115 -2.19 19.03 -17.38
N VAL A 116 -0.96 19.26 -16.93
CA VAL A 116 -0.68 19.84 -15.60
C VAL A 116 -0.56 21.37 -15.64
N LYS A 117 -0.37 21.95 -16.82
CA LYS A 117 -0.12 23.39 -16.99
C LYS A 117 -1.20 24.27 -16.35
N GLY A 118 -0.78 25.13 -15.42
CA GLY A 118 -1.64 26.06 -14.69
C GLY A 118 -2.51 25.41 -13.61
N HIS A 119 -2.41 24.10 -13.37
CA HIS A 119 -3.12 23.42 -12.32
C HIS A 119 -2.38 23.52 -10.97
N THR A 120 -3.15 23.56 -9.90
CA THR A 120 -2.67 23.43 -8.51
C THR A 120 -3.73 22.65 -7.73
N PHE A 121 -3.30 21.93 -6.70
CA PHE A 121 -4.22 21.16 -5.87
C PHE A 121 -5.18 22.07 -5.10
N ASP A 122 -6.47 21.71 -5.05
CA ASP A 122 -7.38 22.25 -4.04
C ASP A 122 -7.06 21.63 -2.68
N GLU A 123 -6.11 22.25 -1.98
CA GLU A 123 -5.64 21.76 -0.69
C GLU A 123 -6.75 21.74 0.38
N GLN A 124 -7.74 22.63 0.29
CA GLN A 124 -8.84 22.65 1.25
C GLN A 124 -9.75 21.44 1.06
N ALA A 125 -10.08 21.10 -0.18
CA ALA A 125 -10.84 19.90 -0.50
C ALA A 125 -10.09 18.62 -0.08
N LEU A 126 -8.80 18.51 -0.42
CA LEU A 126 -7.99 17.35 -0.02
C LEU A 126 -7.91 17.22 1.51
N LYS A 127 -7.63 18.33 2.20
CA LYS A 127 -7.51 18.34 3.66
C LYS A 127 -8.82 17.93 4.33
N ALA A 128 -9.98 18.33 3.81
CA ALA A 128 -11.27 17.93 4.34
C ALA A 128 -11.46 16.39 4.33
N LEU A 129 -11.04 15.71 3.25
CA LEU A 129 -11.08 14.24 3.20
C LEU A 129 -10.05 13.62 4.16
N CYS A 130 -8.83 14.17 4.20
CA CYS A 130 -7.76 13.66 5.04
C CYS A 130 -8.06 13.75 6.55
N ASP A 131 -8.69 14.84 6.99
CA ASP A 131 -9.02 15.07 8.41
C ASP A 131 -10.06 14.07 8.94
N GLU A 132 -10.87 13.47 8.07
CA GLU A 132 -11.88 12.47 8.44
C GLU A 132 -11.30 11.05 8.61
N ALA A 133 -10.16 10.76 7.99
CA ALA A 133 -9.61 9.43 7.91
C ALA A 133 -8.76 9.07 9.14
N VAL A 134 -9.00 7.89 9.71
CA VAL A 134 -8.19 7.35 10.82
C VAL A 134 -6.95 6.58 10.31
N LEU A 135 -6.97 6.16 9.04
CA LEU A 135 -5.92 5.39 8.40
C LEU A 135 -5.82 5.77 6.92
N PHE A 136 -4.59 5.91 6.44
CA PHE A 136 -4.27 6.09 5.03
C PHE A 136 -3.75 4.76 4.47
N VAL A 137 -4.19 4.38 3.27
CA VAL A 137 -3.83 3.11 2.64
C VAL A 137 -3.34 3.37 1.23
N ALA A 138 -2.13 2.91 0.91
CA ALA A 138 -1.57 3.02 -0.43
C ALA A 138 -0.95 1.70 -0.91
N HIS A 139 -0.95 1.49 -2.22
CA HIS A 139 -0.35 0.33 -2.87
C HIS A 139 1.15 0.54 -3.09
N ASN A 140 1.89 0.59 -1.98
CA ASN A 140 3.31 0.95 -1.83
C ASN A 140 3.50 2.30 -1.09
N ALA A 141 2.91 2.44 0.10
CA ALA A 141 2.99 3.65 0.92
C ALA A 141 4.41 4.21 1.18
N ALA A 142 5.45 3.39 1.06
CA ALA A 142 6.85 3.85 1.14
C ALA A 142 7.22 4.83 0.01
N PHE A 143 6.47 4.80 -1.09
CA PHE A 143 6.56 5.74 -2.20
C PHE A 143 5.65 6.96 -1.97
N ASP A 144 4.35 6.75 -1.77
CA ASP A 144 3.37 7.85 -1.72
C ASP A 144 3.54 8.77 -0.51
N LYS A 145 3.78 8.20 0.68
CA LYS A 145 3.78 8.98 1.92
C LYS A 145 4.87 10.06 1.95
N PRO A 146 6.15 9.79 1.59
CA PRO A 146 7.17 10.84 1.56
C PRO A 146 6.84 11.99 0.61
N PHE A 147 6.30 11.71 -0.59
CA PHE A 147 5.84 12.75 -1.51
C PHE A 147 4.70 13.58 -0.91
N MET A 148 3.70 12.91 -0.35
CA MET A 148 2.55 13.57 0.29
C MET A 148 2.98 14.42 1.50
N LEU A 149 3.88 13.93 2.35
CA LEU A 149 4.41 14.69 3.50
C LEU A 149 5.22 15.92 3.05
N ARG A 150 6.05 15.78 2.01
CA ARG A 150 6.83 16.90 1.47
C ARG A 150 5.93 17.99 0.90
N ARG A 151 4.88 17.59 0.17
CA ARG A 151 3.94 18.54 -0.45
C ARG A 151 2.92 19.11 0.54
N PHE A 152 2.51 18.32 1.54
CA PHE A 152 1.49 18.65 2.52
C PHE A 152 1.98 18.35 3.95
N PRO A 153 2.81 19.23 4.55
CA PRO A 153 3.38 18.99 5.88
C PRO A 153 2.35 18.77 7.00
N TRP A 154 1.11 19.23 6.80
CA TRP A 154 0.01 19.00 7.75
C TRP A 154 -0.42 17.53 7.86
N LEU A 155 0.10 16.62 7.01
CA LEU A 155 -0.09 15.17 7.09
C LEU A 155 0.86 14.46 8.05
N GLU A 156 1.80 15.16 8.72
CA GLU A 156 2.85 14.57 9.57
C GLU A 156 2.35 13.52 10.59
N LYS A 157 1.15 13.71 11.14
CA LYS A 157 0.59 12.86 12.19
C LYS A 157 -0.36 11.77 11.68
N THR A 158 -0.39 11.52 10.37
CA THR A 158 -1.25 10.51 9.77
C THR A 158 -0.65 9.11 9.85
N THR A 159 -1.48 8.14 10.21
CA THR A 159 -1.10 6.71 10.21
C THR A 159 -1.30 6.14 8.82
N TRP A 160 -0.32 5.37 8.33
CA TRP A 160 -0.35 4.76 7.01
C TRP A 160 -0.17 3.26 7.09
N ALA A 161 -0.91 2.54 6.24
CA ALA A 161 -0.79 1.13 5.96
C ALA A 161 -0.43 0.91 4.49
N CYS A 162 0.28 -0.17 4.21
CA CYS A 162 0.86 -0.47 2.90
C CYS A 162 0.40 -1.83 2.42
N THR A 163 -0.51 -1.86 1.45
CA THR A 163 -1.04 -3.11 0.94
C THR A 163 0.04 -3.96 0.28
N PHE A 164 1.07 -3.35 -0.32
CA PHE A 164 2.16 -4.08 -0.97
C PHE A 164 3.06 -4.85 0.01
N ARG A 165 3.22 -4.32 1.23
CA ARG A 165 4.14 -4.86 2.25
C ARG A 165 3.42 -5.69 3.30
N GLU A 166 2.26 -5.23 3.76
CA GLU A 166 1.59 -5.78 4.94
C GLU A 166 0.65 -6.95 4.60
N LEU A 167 0.11 -6.99 3.37
CA LEU A 167 -0.74 -8.09 2.96
C LEU A 167 0.08 -9.30 2.49
N PRO A 168 -0.22 -10.52 2.97
CA PRO A 168 0.57 -11.72 2.71
C PRO A 168 0.23 -12.35 1.35
N TRP A 169 0.30 -11.56 0.27
CA TRP A 169 -0.16 -11.94 -1.07
C TRP A 169 0.36 -13.30 -1.54
N ALA A 170 1.64 -13.59 -1.31
CA ALA A 170 2.23 -14.86 -1.73
C ALA A 170 1.70 -16.05 -0.92
N GLN A 171 1.54 -15.90 0.40
CA GLN A 171 0.94 -16.94 1.26
C GLN A 171 -0.54 -17.15 0.94
N GLU A 172 -1.21 -16.11 0.45
CA GLU A 172 -2.60 -16.14 -0.01
C GLU A 172 -2.74 -16.59 -1.47
N GLY A 173 -1.67 -17.09 -2.12
CA GLY A 173 -1.74 -17.67 -3.46
C GLY A 173 -1.99 -16.66 -4.59
N TYR A 174 -1.61 -15.41 -4.41
CA TYR A 174 -1.60 -14.42 -5.51
C TYR A 174 -0.32 -14.57 -6.34
N THR A 175 -0.46 -14.37 -7.65
CA THR A 175 0.60 -14.58 -8.65
C THR A 175 1.67 -13.49 -8.61
N GLY A 176 1.34 -12.32 -8.08
CA GLY A 176 2.26 -11.21 -7.91
C GLY A 176 1.64 -10.12 -7.05
N ARG A 177 2.45 -9.10 -6.76
CA ARG A 177 2.05 -7.98 -5.89
C ARG A 177 1.69 -6.70 -6.64
N LYS A 178 1.96 -6.63 -7.95
CA LYS A 178 1.56 -5.47 -8.76
C LYS A 178 0.05 -5.38 -8.80
N LEU A 179 -0.50 -4.17 -8.75
CA LEU A 179 -1.95 -3.93 -8.74
C LEU A 179 -2.66 -4.64 -9.92
N GLU A 180 -2.11 -4.58 -11.13
CA GLU A 180 -2.65 -5.29 -12.30
C GLU A 180 -2.77 -6.82 -12.09
N TYR A 181 -1.79 -7.44 -11.44
CA TYR A 181 -1.82 -8.87 -11.15
C TYR A 181 -2.83 -9.20 -10.05
N LEU A 182 -2.93 -8.34 -9.02
CA LEU A 182 -3.92 -8.49 -7.97
C LEU A 182 -5.35 -8.38 -8.53
N LEU A 183 -5.60 -7.39 -9.38
CA LEU A 183 -6.88 -7.23 -10.09
C LEU A 183 -7.19 -8.46 -10.93
N SER A 184 -6.23 -8.93 -11.74
CA SER A 184 -6.41 -10.12 -12.57
C SER A 184 -6.77 -11.34 -11.71
N ASP A 185 -6.13 -11.49 -10.55
CA ASP A 185 -6.41 -12.57 -9.61
C ASP A 185 -7.75 -12.44 -8.89
N CYS A 186 -8.30 -11.23 -8.79
CA CYS A 186 -9.64 -10.93 -8.30
C CYS A 186 -10.72 -10.91 -9.39
N GLY A 187 -10.38 -11.28 -10.64
CA GLY A 187 -11.32 -11.33 -11.76
C GLY A 187 -11.59 -9.97 -12.42
N PHE A 188 -10.70 -9.00 -12.23
CA PHE A 188 -10.85 -7.62 -12.70
C PHE A 188 -9.71 -7.14 -13.61
N PHE A 189 -9.96 -6.06 -14.32
CA PHE A 189 -8.96 -5.24 -14.98
C PHE A 189 -9.38 -3.77 -14.99
N HIS A 190 -8.43 -2.85 -15.18
CA HIS A 190 -8.69 -1.43 -15.37
C HIS A 190 -7.78 -0.85 -16.45
N GLY A 191 -8.14 0.32 -16.97
CA GLY A 191 -7.15 1.14 -17.68
C GLY A 191 -6.29 1.81 -16.62
N ALA A 192 -4.97 1.70 -16.74
CA ALA A 192 -4.05 2.28 -15.77
C ALA A 192 -3.91 3.80 -15.94
N HIS A 193 -3.32 4.43 -14.92
CA HIS A 193 -2.61 5.72 -14.97
C HIS A 193 -3.38 6.98 -14.58
N ARG A 194 -4.48 6.86 -13.84
CA ARG A 194 -5.08 8.02 -13.13
C ARG A 194 -5.20 7.67 -11.67
N ALA A 195 -4.64 8.50 -10.80
CA ALA A 195 -4.50 8.17 -9.39
C ALA A 195 -5.84 7.81 -8.69
N VAL A 196 -6.95 8.47 -9.04
CA VAL A 196 -8.28 8.14 -8.48
C VAL A 196 -8.78 6.77 -8.96
N GLU A 197 -8.51 6.42 -10.22
CA GLU A 197 -8.89 5.13 -10.78
C GLU A 197 -8.08 4.01 -10.14
N ASP A 198 -6.80 4.26 -9.84
CA ASP A 198 -5.90 3.32 -9.15
C ASP A 198 -6.31 3.12 -7.68
N CYS A 199 -6.77 4.19 -7.00
CA CYS A 199 -7.41 4.06 -5.69
C CYS A 199 -8.67 3.17 -5.76
N ASN A 200 -9.53 3.37 -6.76
CA ASN A 200 -10.74 2.56 -6.94
C ASN A 200 -10.40 1.11 -7.26
N ALA A 201 -9.38 0.89 -8.08
CA ALA A 201 -8.87 -0.42 -8.44
C ALA A 201 -8.34 -1.16 -7.21
N LEU A 202 -7.53 -0.49 -6.37
CA LEU A 202 -7.07 -1.05 -5.11
C LEU A 202 -8.25 -1.39 -4.20
N LEU A 203 -9.24 -0.50 -4.08
CA LEU A 203 -10.41 -0.75 -3.24
C LEU A 203 -11.22 -1.98 -3.70
N HIS A 204 -11.30 -2.26 -5.00
CA HIS A 204 -11.92 -3.49 -5.52
C HIS A 204 -11.18 -4.77 -5.07
N VAL A 205 -9.86 -4.71 -4.97
CA VAL A 205 -9.05 -5.81 -4.42
C VAL A 205 -9.28 -5.93 -2.91
N LEU A 206 -9.26 -4.80 -2.19
CA LEU A 206 -9.40 -4.79 -0.73
C LEU A 206 -10.80 -5.15 -0.24
N ALA A 207 -11.82 -5.03 -1.10
CA ALA A 207 -13.20 -5.41 -0.81
C ALA A 207 -13.49 -6.91 -0.98
N GLN A 208 -12.50 -7.73 -1.34
CA GLN A 208 -12.63 -9.19 -1.40
C GLN A 208 -11.83 -9.87 -0.28
N PRO A 209 -12.32 -10.98 0.30
CA PRO A 209 -11.54 -11.76 1.26
C PRO A 209 -10.30 -12.36 0.57
N LEU A 210 -9.21 -12.49 1.33
CA LEU A 210 -8.00 -13.15 0.86
C LEU A 210 -8.28 -14.64 0.54
N LYS A 211 -7.65 -15.16 -0.52
CA LYS A 211 -8.03 -16.47 -1.11
C LYS A 211 -7.94 -17.65 -0.14
N THR A 212 -6.91 -17.71 0.72
CA THR A 212 -6.66 -18.87 1.58
C THR A 212 -7.19 -18.64 2.98
N SER A 213 -6.81 -17.54 3.64
CA SER A 213 -7.23 -17.27 5.03
C SER A 213 -8.67 -16.82 5.15
N GLN A 214 -9.28 -16.34 4.07
CA GLN A 214 -10.61 -15.73 4.04
C GLN A 214 -10.75 -14.50 4.95
N ARG A 215 -9.63 -13.95 5.45
CA ARG A 215 -9.62 -12.68 6.16
C ARG A 215 -9.89 -11.53 5.19
N MET A 216 -10.57 -10.51 5.66
CA MET A 216 -10.67 -9.27 4.90
C MET A 216 -9.33 -8.52 4.95
N PRO A 217 -8.83 -7.99 3.83
CA PRO A 217 -7.58 -7.23 3.77
C PRO A 217 -7.48 -6.13 4.82
N PHE A 218 -8.55 -5.37 5.06
CA PHE A 218 -8.55 -4.30 6.06
C PHE A 218 -8.35 -4.80 7.49
N GLN A 219 -8.76 -6.02 7.85
CA GLN A 219 -8.45 -6.57 9.18
C GLN A 219 -6.93 -6.72 9.36
N VAL A 220 -6.23 -7.20 8.33
CA VAL A 220 -4.77 -7.33 8.35
C VAL A 220 -4.09 -5.96 8.42
N LEU A 221 -4.62 -4.96 7.69
CA LEU A 221 -4.09 -3.60 7.72
C LEU A 221 -4.32 -2.93 9.09
N PHE A 222 -5.47 -3.12 9.73
CA PHE A 222 -5.73 -2.59 11.08
C PHE A 222 -4.87 -3.27 12.14
N ASP A 223 -4.74 -4.60 12.10
CA ASP A 223 -3.81 -5.33 12.98
C ASP A 223 -2.39 -4.78 12.82
N SER A 224 -1.93 -4.65 11.57
CA SER A 224 -0.60 -4.12 11.28
C SER A 224 -0.45 -2.69 11.81
N ALA A 225 -1.38 -1.79 11.51
CA ALA A 225 -1.30 -0.38 11.89
C ALA A 225 -1.26 -0.16 13.41
N ASN A 226 -1.83 -1.08 14.19
CA ASN A 226 -1.82 -1.05 15.65
C ASN A 226 -0.52 -1.58 16.28
N GLU A 227 0.31 -2.29 15.51
CA GLU A 227 1.60 -2.78 16.00
C GLU A 227 2.71 -1.73 15.88
N SER A 228 3.81 -1.91 16.59
CA SER A 228 5.05 -1.15 16.35
C SER A 228 6.02 -1.99 15.55
N ILE A 229 6.78 -1.36 14.65
CA ILE A 229 7.83 -2.05 13.89
C ILE A 229 9.16 -1.82 14.60
N TYR A 230 9.84 -2.91 14.94
CA TYR A 230 11.13 -2.90 15.62
C TYR A 230 12.23 -3.29 14.63
N GLN A 231 13.10 -2.35 14.28
CA GLN A 231 14.32 -2.66 13.57
C GLN A 231 15.41 -3.00 14.58
N ILE A 232 15.83 -4.26 14.58
CA ILE A 232 16.78 -4.85 15.51
C ILE A 232 18.12 -5.04 14.78
N ALA A 233 19.15 -4.32 15.23
CA ALA A 233 20.49 -4.42 14.70
C ALA A 233 21.36 -5.35 15.57
N ALA A 234 21.84 -6.44 14.99
CA ALA A 234 22.77 -7.38 15.59
C ALA A 234 24.20 -6.83 15.56
N LEU A 235 24.57 -6.12 16.63
CA LEU A 235 25.87 -5.45 16.76
C LEU A 235 26.98 -6.47 16.94
N LYS A 236 28.10 -6.30 16.22
CA LYS A 236 29.28 -7.17 16.33
C LYS A 236 28.96 -8.67 16.18
N ALA A 237 27.93 -9.01 15.39
CA ALA A 237 27.61 -10.40 15.12
C ALA A 237 28.81 -11.13 14.49
N PRO A 238 29.16 -12.35 14.94
CA PRO A 238 30.29 -13.09 14.38
C PRO A 238 30.14 -13.32 12.88
N PHE A 239 31.24 -13.19 12.13
CA PHE A 239 31.19 -13.30 10.66
C PHE A 239 30.71 -14.70 10.20
N GLU A 240 31.07 -15.76 10.91
CA GLU A 240 30.60 -17.12 10.61
C GLU A 240 29.08 -17.29 10.74
N LYS A 241 28.37 -16.40 11.45
CA LYS A 241 26.91 -16.45 11.64
C LYS A 241 26.12 -15.76 10.53
N LYS A 242 26.79 -15.19 9.51
CA LYS A 242 26.15 -14.46 8.40
C LYS A 242 25.05 -15.27 7.71
N ASP A 243 25.26 -16.58 7.49
CA ASP A 243 24.33 -17.40 6.73
C ASP A 243 23.11 -17.80 7.59
N PHE A 244 23.28 -17.93 8.91
CA PHE A 244 22.18 -18.08 9.88
C PHE A 244 21.33 -16.81 9.95
N LEU A 245 21.97 -15.63 9.99
CA LEU A 245 21.28 -14.35 10.00
C LEU A 245 20.45 -14.18 8.72
N LYS A 246 21.05 -14.44 7.55
CA LYS A 246 20.34 -14.39 6.26
C LYS A 246 19.16 -15.37 6.21
N SER A 247 19.34 -16.62 6.64
CA SER A 247 18.28 -17.63 6.57
C SER A 247 17.10 -17.29 7.48
N ARG A 248 17.33 -16.57 8.59
CA ARG A 248 16.28 -16.09 9.48
C ARG A 248 15.60 -14.81 8.97
N GLY A 249 16.14 -14.14 7.96
CA GLY A 249 15.57 -12.95 7.33
C GLY A 249 16.32 -11.64 7.60
N PHE A 250 17.46 -11.67 8.29
CA PHE A 250 18.27 -10.46 8.49
C PHE A 250 18.87 -9.98 7.16
N ARG A 251 18.94 -8.66 7.01
CA ARG A 251 19.57 -7.98 5.88
C ARG A 251 20.83 -7.25 6.33
N TRP A 252 21.83 -7.19 5.47
CA TRP A 252 23.05 -6.44 5.75
C TRP A 252 22.82 -4.96 5.46
N ASN A 253 22.91 -4.12 6.48
CA ASN A 253 22.98 -2.67 6.35
C ASN A 253 24.45 -2.26 6.16
N ALA A 254 24.79 -1.81 4.95
CA ALA A 254 26.16 -1.44 4.60
C ALA A 254 26.62 -0.13 5.26
N GLY A 255 25.71 0.82 5.49
CA GLY A 255 26.02 2.11 6.11
C GLY A 255 26.45 1.93 7.56
N ASP A 256 25.64 1.21 8.34
CA ASP A 256 25.91 0.94 9.76
C ASP A 256 26.81 -0.29 9.97
N ARG A 257 27.06 -1.07 8.91
CA ARG A 257 27.87 -2.31 8.90
C ARG A 257 27.36 -3.34 9.92
N VAL A 258 26.04 -3.54 9.94
CA VAL A 258 25.35 -4.45 10.87
C VAL A 258 24.31 -5.29 10.14
N TRP A 259 23.96 -6.42 10.73
CA TRP A 259 22.79 -7.20 10.31
C TRP A 259 21.55 -6.65 10.99
N GLU A 260 20.51 -6.37 10.22
CA GLU A 260 19.25 -5.84 10.73
C GLU A 260 18.09 -6.77 10.41
N TYR A 261 17.19 -6.91 11.38
CA TYR A 261 15.93 -7.61 11.24
C TYR A 261 14.80 -6.65 11.57
N GLU A 262 13.71 -6.76 10.85
CA GLU A 262 12.51 -5.97 11.08
C GLU A 262 11.43 -6.89 11.66
N ALA A 263 11.07 -6.66 12.93
CA ALA A 263 10.04 -7.42 13.62
C ALA A 263 8.75 -6.58 13.73
N VAL A 264 7.61 -7.19 13.46
CA VAL A 264 6.29 -6.57 13.60
C VAL A 264 5.73 -6.95 14.98
N GLY A 265 5.59 -5.95 15.82
CA GLY A 265 5.07 -6.11 17.17
C GLY A 265 6.06 -6.62 18.20
N PHE A 266 5.66 -6.50 19.47
CA PHE A 266 6.53 -6.78 20.60
C PHE A 266 6.90 -8.26 20.72
N SER A 267 5.97 -9.16 20.44
CA SER A 267 6.15 -10.61 20.57
C SER A 267 7.22 -11.13 19.61
N GLU A 268 7.13 -10.80 18.32
CA GLU A 268 8.15 -11.20 17.34
C GLU A 268 9.52 -10.60 17.70
N GLY A 269 9.55 -9.34 18.11
CA GLY A 269 10.78 -8.68 18.55
C GLY A 269 11.48 -9.45 19.68
N LYS A 270 10.71 -9.93 20.66
CA LYS A 270 11.23 -10.74 21.76
C LYS A 270 11.80 -12.09 21.28
N GLU A 271 11.08 -12.79 20.42
CA GLU A 271 11.53 -14.07 19.85
C GLU A 271 12.85 -13.93 19.07
N VAL A 272 12.98 -12.85 18.28
CA VAL A 272 14.20 -12.56 17.52
C VAL A 272 15.38 -12.26 18.45
N ILE A 273 15.16 -11.52 19.54
CA ILE A 273 16.20 -11.23 20.54
C ILE A 273 16.67 -12.53 21.21
N GLU A 274 15.75 -13.40 21.61
CA GLU A 274 16.08 -14.69 22.23
C GLU A 274 16.85 -15.58 21.25
N TRP A 275 16.41 -15.64 19.99
CA TRP A 275 17.11 -16.38 18.94
C TRP A 275 18.52 -15.83 18.67
N LEU A 276 18.71 -14.51 18.63
CA LEU A 276 20.04 -13.89 18.49
C LEU A 276 20.96 -14.32 19.65
N ARG A 277 20.44 -14.28 20.88
CA ARG A 277 21.19 -14.66 22.09
C ARG A 277 21.66 -16.12 22.02
N GLU A 278 20.77 -17.03 21.64
CA GLU A 278 21.06 -18.47 21.62
C GLU A 278 21.88 -18.91 20.40
N GLN A 279 21.50 -18.45 19.21
CA GLN A 279 21.99 -19.00 17.94
C GLN A 279 23.14 -18.20 17.34
N VAL A 280 23.22 -16.90 17.64
CA VAL A 280 24.25 -16.00 17.07
C VAL A 280 25.35 -15.70 18.08
N TYR A 281 24.98 -15.19 19.26
CA TYR A 281 25.95 -14.82 20.31
C TYR A 281 26.30 -15.99 21.24
N CYS A 282 25.50 -17.06 21.24
CA CYS A 282 25.72 -18.27 22.03
C CYS A 282 26.02 -17.98 23.52
N THR A 283 25.30 -17.04 24.13
CA THR A 283 25.53 -16.60 25.52
C THR A 283 24.25 -16.69 26.35
N LYS A 284 24.40 -16.77 27.68
CA LYS A 284 23.29 -16.61 28.64
C LYS A 284 23.23 -15.20 29.21
N ASP A 285 24.25 -14.39 28.97
CA ASP A 285 24.33 -13.02 29.43
C ASP A 285 23.51 -12.07 28.54
N LYS A 286 23.37 -10.82 29.00
CA LYS A 286 22.75 -9.76 28.20
C LYS A 286 23.57 -9.49 26.95
N ILE A 287 22.90 -9.20 25.85
CA ILE A 287 23.53 -8.80 24.59
C ILE A 287 23.20 -7.34 24.29
N MET A 288 24.16 -6.61 23.74
CA MET A 288 23.95 -5.24 23.28
C MET A 288 23.42 -5.27 21.85
N LEU A 289 22.23 -4.70 21.64
CA LEU A 289 21.60 -4.57 20.32
C LEU A 289 21.29 -3.10 20.00
N GLY A 290 21.20 -2.80 18.71
CA GLY A 290 20.66 -1.52 18.24
C GLY A 290 19.16 -1.66 17.96
N PHE A 291 18.39 -0.62 18.28
CA PHE A 291 16.95 -0.57 18.07
C PHE A 291 16.54 0.72 17.39
N ARG A 292 15.65 0.62 16.40
CA ARG A 292 14.79 1.73 15.94
C ARG A 292 13.35 1.25 16.03
N ILE A 293 12.46 2.08 16.57
CA ILE A 293 11.04 1.77 16.71
C ILE A 293 10.29 2.70 15.78
N GLN A 294 9.51 2.16 14.86
CA GLN A 294 8.58 2.93 14.03
C GLN A 294 7.17 2.68 14.55
N ALA A 295 6.58 3.70 15.18
CA ALA A 295 5.15 3.68 15.49
C ALA A 295 4.35 3.88 14.19
N GLY A 296 3.03 3.61 14.22
CA GLY A 296 2.17 3.71 13.02
C GLY A 296 2.28 5.05 12.27
N VAL A 297 2.46 6.16 12.98
CA VAL A 297 2.65 7.50 12.39
C VAL A 297 4.01 7.69 11.72
N ASP A 298 5.06 7.01 12.19
CA ASP A 298 6.42 7.14 11.64
C ASP A 298 6.63 6.24 10.42
N ARG A 299 5.83 5.18 10.27
CA ARG A 299 5.94 4.23 9.16
C ARG A 299 5.87 4.95 7.82
N TYR A 300 6.74 4.55 6.89
CA TYR A 300 6.80 5.05 5.52
C TYR A 300 7.10 6.54 5.35
N SER A 301 7.41 7.29 6.42
CA SER A 301 7.65 8.74 6.33
C SER A 301 8.93 9.13 5.60
N GLY A 302 9.84 8.17 5.35
CA GLY A 302 11.19 8.44 4.86
C GLY A 302 12.13 9.03 5.91
N ALA A 303 11.65 9.31 7.14
CA ALA A 303 12.46 9.90 8.18
C ALA A 303 13.48 8.89 8.75
N GLU A 304 14.73 9.34 8.93
CA GLU A 304 15.75 8.57 9.64
C GLU A 304 15.41 8.50 11.14
N LEU A 305 15.13 7.28 11.61
CA LEU A 305 14.93 7.05 13.03
C LEU A 305 16.27 6.91 13.75
N LYS A 306 16.40 7.61 14.88
CA LYS A 306 17.61 7.54 15.71
C LYS A 306 17.78 6.14 16.28
N GLN A 307 18.95 5.55 16.02
CA GLN A 307 19.33 4.26 16.59
C GLN A 307 19.58 4.41 18.09
N GLN A 308 18.91 3.58 18.88
CA GLN A 308 19.13 3.45 20.32
C GLN A 308 19.88 2.16 20.60
N PHE A 309 20.74 2.16 21.62
CA PHE A 309 21.50 0.98 22.03
C PHE A 309 20.97 0.48 23.36
N LYS A 310 20.67 -0.81 23.45
CA LYS A 310 20.09 -1.40 24.67
C LYS A 310 20.68 -2.77 24.94
N GLU A 311 21.04 -3.00 26.20
CA GLU A 311 21.32 -4.34 26.72
C GLU A 311 20.01 -5.06 27.00
N VAL A 312 19.83 -6.22 26.36
CA VAL A 312 18.64 -7.05 26.47
C VAL A 312 18.96 -8.50 26.84
#